data_AF-A0A832ZHG9-F1
#
_entry.id   AF-A0A832ZHG9-F1
#
_cell.length_a   1.000
_cell.length_b   1.000
_cell.length_c   1.000
_cell.angle_alpha   90.00
_cell.angle_beta   90.00
_cell.angle_gamma   90.00
#
_symmetry.space_group_name_H-M   'P 1'
#
loop_
_entity.id
_entity.type
_entity.pdbx_description
1 polymer ?
#
loop_
_entity_poly.entity_id
_entity_poly.type
_entity_poly.pdbx_seq_one_letter_code
_entity_poly.pdbx_strand_id
1 'polypeptide(L)'
;NNNKIWIKTVRVPRPGGMYDGLNLPKEPGDYIITTYLEGSWYFTIEYYNKSGALKGRYINVNTPIEITSRYIQYLDLEIDVIETDNRKFIVDREELETYYNSGIISERLYCKALEISKVLLNSK
;
A
#
# COMPACT_ATOMS: atom_id res chain seq x y z
N ASN A 1 -10.84 -0.42 -23.54
CA ASN A 1 -11.14 -1.78 -23.05
C ASN A 1 -11.28 -1.73 -21.54
N ASN A 2 -12.51 -1.84 -21.03
CA ASN A 2 -12.87 -1.55 -19.64
C ASN A 2 -12.93 -2.78 -18.71
N ASN A 3 -12.28 -3.90 -19.06
CA ASN A 3 -12.29 -5.10 -18.22
C ASN A 3 -11.04 -5.17 -17.34
N LYS A 4 -10.90 -4.22 -16.40
CA LYS A 4 -9.87 -4.33 -15.37
C LYS A 4 -10.33 -5.27 -14.27
N ILE A 5 -9.43 -6.16 -13.83
CA ILE A 5 -9.71 -7.06 -12.71
C ILE A 5 -9.46 -6.33 -11.38
N TRP A 6 -10.35 -6.53 -10.42
CA TRP A 6 -10.19 -6.09 -9.04
C TRP A 6 -10.25 -7.30 -8.10
N ILE A 7 -9.25 -7.45 -7.24
CA ILE A 7 -9.18 -8.51 -6.23
C ILE A 7 -9.18 -7.88 -4.84
N LYS A 8 -10.03 -8.42 -3.97
CA LYS A 8 -10.06 -8.12 -2.55
C LYS A 8 -9.78 -9.38 -1.74
N THR A 9 -8.80 -9.32 -0.84
CA THR A 9 -8.52 -10.38 0.12
C THR A 9 -8.88 -9.91 1.52
N VAL A 10 -9.30 -10.85 2.38
CA VAL A 10 -9.60 -10.58 3.79
C VAL A 10 -8.83 -11.57 4.66
N ARG A 11 -8.18 -11.08 5.71
CA ARG A 11 -7.46 -11.91 6.68
C ARG A 11 -7.69 -11.44 8.11
N VAL A 12 -7.61 -12.38 9.05
CA VAL A 12 -7.61 -12.11 10.49
C VAL A 12 -6.17 -12.18 10.99
N PRO A 13 -5.59 -11.07 11.49
CA PRO A 13 -4.24 -11.08 12.03
C PRO A 13 -4.19 -11.80 13.37
N ARG A 14 -3.01 -12.31 13.72
CA ARG A 14 -2.75 -12.77 15.09
C ARG A 14 -2.77 -11.55 16.02
N PRO A 15 -3.54 -11.57 17.12
CA PRO A 15 -3.59 -10.47 18.06
C PRO A 15 -2.26 -10.34 18.81
N GLY A 16 -1.98 -9.13 19.31
CA GLY A 16 -0.72 -8.79 19.98
C GLY A 16 0.28 -8.08 19.07
N GLY A 17 0.92 -7.04 19.61
CA GLY A 17 1.83 -6.16 18.87
C GLY A 17 1.13 -5.00 18.16
N MET A 18 1.87 -4.32 17.27
CA MET A 18 1.39 -3.18 16.49
C MET A 18 1.33 -3.52 15.00
N TYR A 19 0.48 -2.83 14.24
CA TYR A 19 0.57 -2.77 12.79
C TYR A 19 1.75 -1.89 12.40
N ASP A 20 2.64 -2.43 11.57
CA ASP A 20 3.84 -1.74 11.09
C ASP A 20 3.45 -0.51 10.26
N GLY A 21 4.24 0.56 10.37
CA GLY A 21 3.97 1.87 9.76
C GLY A 21 2.82 2.67 10.42
N LEU A 22 1.77 2.00 10.91
CA LEU A 22 0.59 2.62 11.52
C LEU A 22 0.78 2.94 13.00
N ASN A 23 1.58 2.14 13.71
CA ASN A 23 1.75 2.18 15.17
C ASN A 23 0.40 2.07 15.92
N LEU A 24 -0.47 1.17 15.45
CA LEU A 24 -1.78 0.88 16.02
C LEU A 24 -1.84 -0.55 16.56
N PRO A 25 -2.50 -0.80 17.70
CA PRO A 25 -2.51 -2.12 18.33
C PRO A 25 -3.28 -3.14 17.49
N LYS A 26 -2.76 -4.38 17.42
CA LYS A 26 -3.47 -5.55 16.88
C LYS A 26 -4.38 -6.14 17.94
N GLU A 27 -5.69 -6.04 17.75
CA GLU A 27 -6.68 -6.46 18.75
C GLU A 27 -7.44 -7.72 18.32
N PRO A 28 -7.94 -8.53 19.28
CA PRO A 28 -8.80 -9.66 18.95
C PRO A 28 -10.05 -9.22 18.18
N GLY A 29 -10.28 -9.87 17.03
CA GLY A 29 -11.40 -9.59 16.14
C GLY A 29 -11.13 -8.51 15.09
N ASP A 30 -9.93 -7.92 15.07
CA ASP A 30 -9.49 -7.12 13.92
C ASP A 30 -9.52 -7.95 12.63
N TYR A 31 -9.71 -7.27 11.50
CA TYR A 31 -9.56 -7.87 10.18
C TYR A 31 -8.91 -6.89 9.21
N ILE A 32 -8.22 -7.43 8.22
CA ILE A 32 -7.45 -6.67 7.24
C ILE A 32 -8.00 -6.96 5.86
N ILE A 33 -8.27 -5.90 5.10
CA ILE A 33 -8.67 -5.98 3.70
C ILE A 33 -7.51 -5.52 2.84
N THR A 34 -7.12 -6.29 1.82
CA THR A 34 -6.16 -5.83 0.81
C THR A 34 -6.81 -5.80 -0.57
N THR A 35 -6.66 -4.68 -1.25
CA THR A 35 -7.33 -4.33 -2.51
C THR A 35 -6.29 -4.13 -3.61
N TYR A 36 -6.37 -4.95 -4.66
CA TYR A 36 -5.50 -4.90 -5.84
C TYR A 36 -6.30 -4.62 -7.10
N LEU A 37 -5.91 -3.58 -7.85
CA LEU A 37 -6.55 -3.22 -9.12
C LEU A 37 -5.53 -3.38 -10.26
N GLU A 38 -5.92 -4.09 -11.31
CA GLU A 38 -5.06 -4.32 -12.48
C GLU A 38 -4.59 -2.99 -13.13
N GLY A 39 -3.28 -2.92 -13.36
CA GLY A 39 -2.56 -1.77 -13.87
C GLY A 39 -2.45 -0.59 -12.90
N SER A 40 -2.88 -0.73 -11.65
CA SER A 40 -2.69 0.29 -10.62
C SER A 40 -1.22 0.33 -10.19
N TRP A 41 -0.70 1.53 -9.93
CA TRP A 41 0.65 1.76 -9.37
C TRP A 41 0.70 1.64 -7.85
N TYR A 42 -0.37 1.12 -7.25
CA TYR A 42 -0.45 0.89 -5.82
C TYR A 42 -1.52 -0.15 -5.48
N PHE A 43 -1.38 -0.78 -4.33
CA PHE A 43 -2.47 -1.48 -3.67
C PHE A 43 -2.70 -0.90 -2.27
N THR A 44 -3.88 -1.13 -1.72
CA THR A 44 -4.27 -0.60 -0.41
C THR A 44 -4.52 -1.73 0.57
N ILE A 45 -3.94 -1.63 1.75
CA ILE A 45 -4.25 -2.46 2.91
C ILE A 45 -5.04 -1.60 3.91
N GLU A 46 -6.28 -1.98 4.19
CA GLU A 46 -7.15 -1.34 5.16
C GLU A 46 -7.27 -2.22 6.41
N TYR A 47 -7.09 -1.61 7.57
CA TYR A 47 -7.12 -2.30 8.86
C TYR A 47 -8.41 -1.91 9.59
N TYR A 48 -9.19 -2.90 10.01
CA TYR A 48 -10.46 -2.69 10.70
C TYR A 48 -10.45 -3.34 12.08
N ASN A 49 -11.16 -2.74 13.01
CA ASN A 49 -11.44 -3.35 14.30
C ASN A 49 -12.63 -4.32 14.22
N LYS A 50 -12.89 -5.04 15.33
CA LYS A 50 -14.02 -5.98 15.44
C LYS A 50 -15.41 -5.38 15.21
N SER A 51 -15.58 -4.05 15.37
CA SER A 51 -16.85 -3.37 15.11
C SER A 51 -16.96 -2.86 13.67
N GLY A 52 -15.95 -3.11 12.83
CA GLY A 52 -15.90 -2.65 11.44
C GLY A 52 -15.48 -1.20 11.27
N ALA A 53 -14.95 -0.55 12.31
CA ALA A 53 -14.38 0.78 12.19
C ALA A 53 -12.97 0.69 11.59
N LEU A 54 -12.68 1.56 10.63
CA LEU A 54 -11.35 1.67 10.03
C LEU A 54 -10.37 2.21 11.09
N LYS A 55 -9.24 1.53 11.25
CA LYS A 55 -8.12 1.93 12.11
C LYS A 55 -7.10 2.74 11.31
N GLY A 56 -6.89 2.37 10.05
CA GLY A 56 -6.00 3.08 9.13
C GLY A 56 -5.77 2.32 7.83
N ARG A 57 -5.01 2.95 6.93
CA ARG A 57 -4.61 2.43 5.63
C ARG A 57 -3.11 2.47 5.47
N TYR A 58 -2.60 1.45 4.81
CA TYR A 58 -1.25 1.39 4.27
C TYR A 58 -1.38 1.27 2.75
N ILE A 59 -0.81 2.21 2.01
CA ILE A 59 -0.89 2.25 0.55
C ILE A 59 0.51 2.10 0.00
N ASN A 60 0.78 0.95 -0.62
CA ASN A 60 2.09 0.64 -1.16
C ASN A 60 2.20 1.07 -2.61
N VAL A 61 3.18 1.91 -2.94
CA VAL A 61 3.46 2.33 -4.32
C VAL A 61 4.39 1.31 -4.97
N ASN A 62 3.97 0.79 -6.12
CA ASN A 62 4.65 -0.26 -6.84
C ASN A 62 4.55 -0.04 -8.34
N THR A 63 5.24 -0.88 -9.12
CA THR A 63 5.00 -0.95 -10.56
C THR A 63 3.56 -1.41 -10.84
N PRO A 64 2.99 -1.09 -12.01
CA PRO A 64 1.63 -1.50 -12.37
C PRO A 64 1.33 -2.96 -12.04
N ILE A 65 0.29 -3.18 -11.24
CA ILE A 65 -0.11 -4.51 -10.78
C ILE A 65 -0.61 -5.34 -11.95
N GLU A 66 -0.04 -6.52 -12.14
CA GLU A 66 -0.52 -7.51 -13.09
C GLU A 66 -1.26 -8.62 -12.35
N ILE A 67 -2.47 -8.94 -12.81
CA ILE A 67 -3.31 -9.97 -12.22
C ILE A 67 -3.45 -11.12 -13.22
N THR A 68 -3.05 -12.30 -12.80
CA THR A 68 -3.22 -13.53 -13.58
C THR A 68 -4.20 -14.48 -12.90
N SER A 69 -4.51 -15.61 -13.54
CA SER A 69 -5.32 -16.66 -12.93
C SER A 69 -4.63 -17.39 -11.77
N ARG A 70 -3.33 -17.16 -11.54
CA ARG A 70 -2.53 -17.87 -10.52
C ARG A 70 -1.93 -16.97 -9.45
N TYR A 71 -1.55 -15.75 -9.81
CA TYR A 71 -0.85 -14.84 -8.91
C TYR A 71 -1.09 -13.38 -9.30
N ILE A 72 -0.84 -12.51 -8.33
CA ILE A 72 -0.72 -11.06 -8.50
C ILE A 72 0.78 -10.74 -8.47
N GLN A 73 1.28 -9.95 -9.42
CA GLN A 73 2.69 -9.56 -9.46
C GLN A 73 2.85 -8.05 -9.61
N TYR A 74 3.88 -7.54 -8.96
CA TYR A 74 4.35 -6.16 -8.98
C TYR A 74 5.77 -6.14 -8.39
N LEU A 75 6.52 -5.08 -8.68
CA LEU A 75 7.76 -4.75 -7.99
C LEU A 75 7.49 -3.60 -7.03
N ASP A 76 7.88 -3.79 -5.78
CA ASP A 76 7.84 -2.74 -4.77
C ASP A 76 8.80 -1.61 -5.14
N LEU A 77 8.35 -0.37 -4.99
CA LEU A 77 9.19 0.81 -5.22
C LEU A 77 9.66 1.44 -3.90
N GLU A 78 9.41 0.78 -2.76
CA GLU A 78 9.88 1.16 -1.42
C GLU A 78 9.49 2.60 -1.09
N ILE A 79 8.24 2.98 -1.37
CA ILE A 79 7.67 4.24 -0.91
C ILE A 79 6.19 4.02 -0.63
N ASP A 80 5.76 4.37 0.57
CA ASP A 80 4.40 4.08 1.02
C ASP A 80 3.70 5.35 1.52
N VAL A 81 2.37 5.30 1.52
CA VAL A 81 1.52 6.30 2.16
C VAL A 81 0.74 5.65 3.28
N ILE A 82 0.92 6.18 4.49
CA ILE A 82 0.17 5.79 5.67
C ILE A 82 -0.94 6.80 5.90
N GLU A 83 -2.15 6.30 6.14
CA GLU A 83 -3.33 7.09 6.48
C GLU A 83 -3.96 6.56 7.77
N THR A 84 -4.16 7.45 8.72
CA THR A 84 -4.94 7.21 9.95
C THR A 84 -5.90 8.38 10.11
N ASP A 85 -6.87 8.27 11.02
CA ASP A 85 -7.90 9.30 11.25
C ASP A 85 -7.38 10.75 11.30
N ASN A 86 -6.19 10.95 11.88
CA ASN A 86 -5.65 12.31 12.12
C ASN A 86 -4.50 12.71 11.19
N ARG A 87 -3.97 11.79 10.37
CA ARG A 87 -2.74 12.05 9.60
C ARG A 87 -2.64 11.18 8.36
N LYS A 88 -2.09 11.78 7.32
CA LYS A 88 -1.69 11.11 6.08
C LYS A 88 -0.29 11.57 5.72
N PHE A 89 0.64 10.65 5.51
CA PHE A 89 2.05 10.98 5.30
C PHE A 89 2.75 9.89 4.48
N ILE A 90 3.84 10.29 3.81
CA ILE A 90 4.71 9.39 3.06
C ILE A 90 5.78 8.84 4.03
N VAL A 91 6.10 7.56 3.88
CA VAL A 91 7.21 6.89 4.59
C VAL A 91 8.16 6.24 3.59
N ASP A 92 9.34 5.85 4.08
CA ASP A 92 10.36 5.06 3.39
C ASP A 92 10.91 5.70 2.09
N ARG A 93 10.83 7.03 2.00
CA ARG A 93 11.37 7.77 0.86
C ARG A 93 12.88 7.59 0.68
N GLU A 94 13.62 7.37 1.76
CA GLU A 94 15.08 7.24 1.73
C GLU A 94 15.51 5.93 1.04
N GLU A 95 14.70 4.89 1.15
CA GLU A 95 14.88 3.59 0.54
C GLU A 95 14.72 3.68 -0.99
N LEU A 96 13.65 4.33 -1.47
CA LEU A 96 13.48 4.67 -2.89
C LEU A 96 14.66 5.49 -3.43
N GLU A 97 15.13 6.50 -2.69
CA GLU A 97 16.29 7.32 -3.06
C GLU A 97 17.57 6.48 -3.13
N THR A 98 17.75 5.52 -2.23
CA THR A 98 18.87 4.57 -2.25
C THR A 98 18.85 3.69 -3.52
N TYR A 99 17.68 3.18 -3.92
CA TYR A 99 17.53 2.38 -5.15
C TYR A 99 17.82 3.20 -6.41
N TYR A 100 17.43 4.47 -6.43
CA TYR A 100 17.76 5.36 -7.54
C TYR A 100 19.26 5.65 -7.60
N ASN A 101 19.86 6.05 -6.47
CA ASN A 101 21.28 6.42 -6.41
C ASN A 101 22.22 5.23 -6.68
N SER A 102 21.78 4.01 -6.40
CA SER A 102 22.52 2.77 -6.72
C SER A 102 22.28 2.26 -8.15
N GLY A 103 21.42 2.91 -8.93
CA GLY A 103 21.11 2.53 -10.31
C GLY A 103 20.24 1.28 -10.44
N ILE A 104 19.60 0.82 -9.36
CA ILE A 104 18.68 -0.32 -9.37
C ILE A 104 17.39 0.03 -10.14
N ILE A 105 16.89 1.26 -9.96
CA ILE A 105 15.73 1.76 -10.69
C ILE A 105 16.11 2.95 -11.58
N SER A 106 15.42 3.07 -12.72
CA SER A 106 15.58 4.22 -13.62
C SER A 106 15.01 5.51 -13.02
N GLU A 107 15.53 6.66 -13.48
CA GLU A 107 14.96 7.98 -13.17
C GLU A 107 13.45 8.05 -13.48
N ARG A 108 13.01 7.39 -14.56
CA ARG A 108 11.59 7.31 -14.93
C ARG A 108 10.76 6.64 -13.84
N LEU A 109 11.22 5.53 -13.26
CA LEU A 109 10.51 4.83 -12.19
C LEU A 109 10.54 5.65 -10.90
N TYR A 110 11.69 6.21 -10.55
CA TYR A 110 11.86 7.07 -9.38
C TYR A 110 10.89 8.26 -9.41
N CYS A 111 10.89 9.02 -10.50
CA CYS A 111 10.00 10.15 -10.70
C CYS A 111 8.53 9.73 -10.66
N LYS A 112 8.18 8.56 -11.23
CA LYS A 112 6.81 8.07 -11.22
C LYS A 112 6.35 7.66 -9.82
N ALA A 113 7.20 7.01 -9.03
CA ALA A 113 6.90 6.64 -7.66
C ALA A 113 6.62 7.88 -6.80
N LEU A 114 7.45 8.92 -6.92
CA LEU A 114 7.25 10.21 -6.25
C LEU A 114 5.97 10.94 -6.70
N GLU A 115 5.63 10.87 -7.98
CA GLU A 115 4.39 11.44 -8.51
C GLU A 115 3.16 10.75 -7.88
N ILE A 116 3.14 9.41 -7.90
CA ILE A 116 2.03 8.61 -7.37
C ILE A 116 1.88 8.81 -5.86
N SER A 117 2.99 8.79 -5.09
CA SER A 117 2.93 9.01 -3.64
C SER A 117 2.38 10.39 -3.27
N LYS A 118 2.74 11.44 -4.03
CA LYS A 118 2.17 12.80 -3.86
C LYS A 118 0.69 12.86 -4.22
N VAL A 119 0.26 12.18 -5.29
CA VAL A 119 -1.17 12.12 -5.65
C VAL A 119 -1.97 11.42 -4.56
N LEU A 120 -1.47 10.30 -4.06
CA LEU A 120 -2.10 9.54 -2.97
C LEU A 120 -2.16 10.36 -1.68
N LEU A 121 -1.08 11.05 -1.31
CA LEU A 121 -1.02 11.92 -0.13
C LEU A 121 -2.10 13.01 -0.15
N ASN A 122 -2.40 13.57 -1.33
CA ASN A 122 -3.39 14.62 -1.51
C ASN A 122 -4.81 14.10 -1.83
N SER A 123 -4.98 12.78 -1.95
CA SER A 123 -6.30 12.20 -2.20
C SER A 123 -7.17 12.28 -0.95
N LYS A 124 -8.47 12.51 -1.18
CA LYS A 124 -9.49 12.38 -0.13
C LYS A 124 -9.67 10.93 0.29
#